data_AF-A0A1J3JX13-F1
#
_entry.id   AF-A0A1J3JX13-F1
#
_cell.length_a   1.000
_cell.length_b   1.000
_cell.length_c   1.000
_cell.angle_alpha   90.00
_cell.angle_beta   90.00
_cell.angle_gamma   90.00
#
_symmetry.space_group_name_H-M   'P 1'
#
loop_
_entity.id
_entity.type
_entity.pdbx_description
1 polymer ?
#
loop_
_entity_poly.entity_id
_entity_poly.type
_entity_poly.pdbx_seq_one_letter_code
_entity_poly.pdbx_strand_id
1 'polypeptide(L)'
;HDPERFSNFFERCRRSGNPQALYRKGLVNYFLEDQKDKGLEFLSIAAEKGSHEANYVYGMILICIGGRRSSPGGPALLGGNT
;
A
#
# COMPACT_ATOMS: atom_id res chain seq x y z
N HIS A 1 -3.04 28.86 4.51
CA HIS A 1 -3.13 27.51 5.12
C HIS A 1 -1.83 27.31 5.87
N ASP A 2 -1.86 26.96 7.16
CA ASP A 2 -0.66 26.77 7.99
C ASP A 2 -0.18 25.31 7.87
N PRO A 3 0.93 25.05 7.14
CA PRO A 3 1.40 23.68 6.86
C PRO A 3 1.86 22.96 8.13
N GLU A 4 2.28 23.68 9.17
CA GLU A 4 2.78 23.09 10.41
C GLU A 4 1.64 22.50 11.24
N ARG A 5 0.53 23.23 11.36
CA ARG A 5 -0.71 22.72 11.98
C ARG A 5 -1.28 21.52 11.23
N PHE A 6 -1.24 21.56 9.90
CA PHE A 6 -1.73 20.46 9.07
C PHE A 6 -0.90 19.19 9.25
N SER A 7 0.43 19.33 9.29
CA SER A 7 1.35 18.21 9.55
C SER A 7 1.13 17.62 10.96
N ASN A 8 0.98 18.48 11.97
CA ASN A 8 0.73 18.05 13.35
C ASN A 8 -0.56 17.23 13.49
N PHE A 9 -1.63 17.65 12.81
CA PHE A 9 -2.90 16.93 12.80
C PHE A 9 -2.75 15.52 12.23
N PHE A 10 -2.10 15.37 11.07
CA PHE A 10 -1.89 14.06 10.45
C PHE A 10 -0.99 13.15 11.29
N GLU A 11 0.03 13.71 11.95
CA GLU A 11 0.86 12.96 12.88
C GLU A 11 0.03 12.41 14.05
N ARG A 12 -0.87 13.21 14.62
CA ARG A 12 -1.78 12.75 15.68
C ARG A 12 -2.72 11.65 15.20
N CYS A 13 -3.29 11.78 14.00
CA CYS A 13 -4.13 10.73 13.41
C CYS A 13 -3.37 9.42 13.21
N ARG A 14 -2.10 9.49 12.77
CA ARG A 14 -1.25 8.30 12.66
C ARG A 14 -0.98 7.67 14.02
N ARG A 15 -0.60 8.47 15.02
CA ARG A 15 -0.33 8.00 16.39
C ARG A 15 -1.57 7.40 17.06
N SER A 16 -2.77 7.88 16.73
CA SER A 16 -4.03 7.28 17.17
C SER A 16 -4.43 6.03 16.38
N GLY A 17 -3.62 5.60 15.40
CA GLY A 17 -3.90 4.44 14.57
C GLY A 17 -5.07 4.65 13.60
N ASN A 18 -5.34 5.87 13.16
CA ASN A 18 -6.39 6.15 12.18
C ASN A 18 -6.08 5.41 10.85
N PRO A 19 -6.99 4.55 10.35
CA PRO A 19 -6.72 3.73 9.17
C PRO A 19 -6.40 4.55 7.92
N GLN A 20 -7.12 5.66 7.70
CA GLN A 20 -6.93 6.52 6.53
C GLN A 20 -5.60 7.29 6.58
N ALA A 21 -5.17 7.71 7.77
CA ALA A 21 -3.87 8.37 7.94
C ALA A 21 -2.70 7.40 7.71
N LEU A 22 -2.83 6.16 8.19
CA LEU A 22 -1.86 5.08 7.95
C LEU A 22 -1.82 4.71 6.46
N TYR A 23 -2.98 4.52 5.82
CA TYR A 23 -3.10 4.26 4.39
C TYR A 23 -2.35 5.31 3.56
N ARG A 24 -2.62 6.60 3.80
CA ARG A 24 -1.95 7.70 3.08
C ARG A 24 -0.44 7.68 3.27
N LYS A 25 0.05 7.45 4.50
CA LYS A 25 1.50 7.36 4.75
C LYS A 25 2.10 6.13 4.06
N GLY A 26 1.38 5.02 4.02
CA GLY A 26 1.76 3.81 3.28
C GLY A 26 1.95 4.09 1.79
N LEU A 27 1.01 4.79 1.14
CA LEU A 27 1.13 5.20 -0.26
C LEU A 27 2.35 6.09 -0.50
N VAL A 28 2.53 7.13 0.33
CA VAL A 28 3.67 8.05 0.21
C VAL A 28 4.98 7.29 0.33
N ASN A 29 5.13 6.46 1.36
CA ASN A 29 6.34 5.68 1.56
C ASN A 29 6.61 4.71 0.40
N TYR A 30 5.59 4.01 -0.10
CA TYR A 30 5.75 3.01 -1.13
C TYR A 30 6.01 3.60 -2.52
N PHE A 31 5.24 4.61 -2.93
CA PHE A 31 5.23 5.13 -4.30
C PHE A 31 6.08 6.39 -4.49
N LEU A 32 6.30 7.19 -3.44
CA LEU A 32 6.96 8.50 -3.56
C LEU A 32 8.33 8.55 -2.87
N GLU A 33 8.49 7.89 -1.71
CA GLU A 33 9.74 7.94 -0.92
C GLU A 33 10.64 6.70 -1.13
N ASP A 34 10.28 5.77 -2.04
CA ASP A 34 10.97 4.49 -2.31
C ASP A 34 11.22 3.61 -1.06
N GLN A 35 10.50 3.86 0.03
CA GLN A 35 10.55 3.10 1.28
C GLN A 35 9.51 1.97 1.24
N LYS A 36 9.68 1.03 0.30
CA LYS A 36 8.69 -0.02 -0.02
C LYS A 36 8.28 -0.85 1.18
N ASP A 37 9.23 -1.33 1.99
CA ASP A 37 8.93 -2.19 3.14
C ASP A 37 8.09 -1.46 4.19
N LYS A 38 8.47 -0.22 4.54
CA LYS A 38 7.68 0.62 5.45
C LYS A 38 6.32 0.98 4.86
N GLY A 39 6.26 1.21 3.55
CA GLY A 39 5.01 1.45 2.84
C GLY A 39 4.05 0.28 2.97
N LEU A 40 4.55 -0.95 2.76
CA LEU A 40 3.78 -2.19 2.93
C LEU A 40 3.32 -2.39 4.36
N GLU A 41 4.18 -2.13 5.35
CA GLU A 41 3.83 -2.20 6.77
C GLU A 41 2.67 -1.26 7.12
N PHE A 42 2.73 0.01 6.69
CA PHE A 42 1.64 0.95 6.94
C PHE A 42 0.34 0.54 6.22
N LEU A 43 0.43 0.02 4.99
CA LEU A 43 -0.72 -0.46 4.24
C LEU A 43 -1.35 -1.70 4.90
N SER A 44 -0.56 -2.64 5.41
CA SER A 44 -1.07 -3.83 6.09
C SER A 44 -1.77 -3.46 7.40
N ILE A 45 -1.18 -2.57 8.21
CA ILE A 45 -1.81 -2.11 9.46
C ILE A 45 -3.12 -1.34 9.16
N ALA A 46 -3.14 -0.51 8.11
CA ALA A 46 -4.35 0.20 7.71
C ALA A 46 -5.48 -0.76 7.26
N ALA A 47 -5.11 -1.81 6.51
CA ALA A 47 -6.00 -2.87 6.06
C ALA A 47 -6.61 -3.66 7.24
N GLU A 48 -5.77 -4.09 8.20
CA GLU A 48 -6.19 -4.79 9.42
C GLU A 48 -7.16 -3.96 10.27
N LYS A 49 -7.00 -2.63 10.27
CA LYS A 49 -7.90 -1.71 10.98
C LYS A 49 -9.16 -1.33 10.20
N GLY A 50 -9.42 -1.96 9.07
CA GLY A 50 -10.67 -1.83 8.32
C GLY A 50 -10.68 -0.77 7.21
N SER A 51 -9.52 -0.27 6.76
CA SER A 51 -9.48 0.52 5.52
C SER A 51 -9.67 -0.40 4.32
N HIS A 52 -10.79 -0.23 3.62
CA HIS A 52 -11.14 -0.99 2.42
C HIS A 52 -10.19 -0.64 1.27
N GLU A 53 -9.78 0.62 1.19
CA GLU A 53 -8.82 1.11 0.21
C GLU A 53 -7.43 0.51 0.45
N ALA A 54 -6.99 0.42 1.71
CA ALA A 54 -5.74 -0.23 2.07
C ALA A 54 -5.77 -1.73 1.74
N ASN A 55 -6.87 -2.43 2.04
CA ASN A 55 -7.04 -3.84 1.67
C ASN A 55 -6.87 -4.05 0.16
N TYR A 56 -7.55 -3.23 -0.65
CA TYR A 56 -7.46 -3.32 -2.10
C TYR A 56 -6.04 -3.06 -2.60
N VAL A 57 -5.43 -1.93 -2.21
CA VAL A 57 -4.09 -1.55 -2.68
C VAL A 57 -3.03 -2.53 -2.20
N TYR A 58 -3.06 -2.93 -0.93
CA TYR A 58 -2.13 -3.90 -0.37
C TYR A 58 -2.22 -5.24 -1.10
N GLY A 59 -3.44 -5.75 -1.34
CA GLY A 59 -3.66 -6.96 -2.12
C GLY A 59 -3.11 -6.88 -3.55
N MET A 60 -3.37 -5.76 -4.25
CA MET A 60 -2.85 -5.53 -5.60
C MET A 60 -1.31 -5.53 -5.63
N ILE A 61 -0.68 -4.87 -4.67
CA ILE A 61 0.78 -4.85 -4.56
C ILE A 61 1.32 -6.27 -4.32
N LEU A 62 0.72 -7.05 -3.42
CA LEU A 62 1.13 -8.43 -3.16
C LEU A 62 1.00 -9.33 -4.39
N ILE A 63 -0.08 -9.21 -5.15
CA ILE A 63 -0.26 -9.94 -6.41
C ILE A 63 0.86 -9.59 -7.40
N CYS A 64 1.16 -8.30 -7.57
CA CYS A 64 2.22 -7.85 -8.47
C CYS A 64 3.63 -8.30 -8.02
N ILE A 65 3.90 -8.32 -6.71
CA ILE A 65 5.18 -8.80 -6.16
C ILE A 65 5.29 -10.33 -6.29
N GLY A 66 4.23 -11.07 -5.97
CA GLY A 66 4.18 -12.52 -6.08
C GLY A 66 4.32 -13.00 -7.53
N GLY A 67 3.74 -12.27 -8.48
CA GLY A 67 3.89 -12.52 -9.91
C GLY A 67 5.33 -12.36 -10.41
N ARG A 68 6.14 -11.49 -9.80
CA ARG A 68 7.57 -11.30 -10.18
C ARG A 68 8.49 -12.42 -9.72
N ARG A 69 8.11 -13.21 -8.71
CA ARG A 69 8.87 -14.39 -8.28
C ARG A 69 8.58 -15.63 -9.13
N SER A 70 7.51 -15.60 -9.92
CA SER A 70 7.15 -16.68 -10.85
C SER A 70 7.61 -16.39 -12.28
N SER A 71 8.91 -16.26 -12.53
CA SER A 71 9.57 -16.63 -13.80
C SER A 71 11.09 -16.51 -13.73
N PRO A 72 11.81 -17.54 -14.18
CA PRO A 72 12.28 -17.54 -15.58
C PRO A 72 11.49 -18.45 -16.54
N GLY A 73 10.32 -18.97 -16.15
CA GLY A 73 9.58 -19.92 -16.98
C GLY A 73 8.12 -20.14 -16.59
N GLY A 74 7.39 -19.09 -16.19
CA GLY A 74 5.95 -19.16 -15.95
C GLY A 74 5.16 -19.33 -17.26
N PRO A 75 4.04 -20.08 -17.25
CA PRO A 75 3.49 -20.70 -18.45
C PRO A 75 2.91 -19.66 -19.41
N ALA A 76 3.19 -19.89 -20.70
CA ALA A 76 2.58 -19.17 -21.80
C ALA A 76 1.07 -19.14 -21.62
N LEU A 77 0.50 -17.94 -21.56
CA LEU A 77 -0.90 -17.72 -21.86
C LEU A 77 -1.10 -18.14 -23.32
N LEU A 78 -1.46 -19.40 -23.50
CA LEU A 78 -1.86 -19.93 -24.79
C LEU A 78 -3.06 -19.12 -25.26
N GLY A 79 -2.81 -18.21 -26.20
CA GLY A 79 -3.83 -17.75 -27.11
C GLY A 79 -4.44 -18.98 -27.81
N GLY A 80 -5.76 -19.01 -27.88
CA GLY A 80 -6.48 -20.11 -28.51
C GLY A 80 -7.97 -19.84 -28.58
N ASN A 81 -8.37 -19.24 -29.70
CA ASN A 81 -9.67 -19.25 -30.38
C ASN A 81 -10.90 -19.80 -29.65
N THR A 82 -11.93 -18.95 -29.59
CA THR A 82 -13.24 -19.20 -30.23
C THR A 82 -13.80 -17.88 -30.73
#